data_AF-W7XGH0-F1
#
_entry.id   AF-W7XGH0-F1
#
_cell.length_a   1.000
_cell.length_b   1.000
_cell.length_c   1.000
_cell.angle_alpha   90.00
_cell.angle_beta   90.00
_cell.angle_gamma   90.00
#
_symmetry.space_group_name_H-M   'P 1'
#
loop_
_entity.id
_entity.type
_entity.pdbx_description
1 polymer ?
#
loop_
_entity_poly.entity_id
_entity_poly.type
_entity_poly.pdbx_seq_one_letter_code
_entity_poly.pdbx_strand_id
1 'polypeptide(L)'
;MAEQNNQVKELKQYLAFFNQKKDESFKELNLDFKDFVSDNIQDSTIYNKDDVLNLINKWNDQVKKTLSNDISNMSRMSAIYLQYLFQQTGVEFSLNLNLLEDIKMIENMKKVENTDTTFLASSEVKNPLKAVQGKLPSLFESQKTDQNLLKIEQLENELSQLKQENEKLKENVKASSQGKIGTEYEILDLQEKFEKLQTEHKLLQEDSQKKLNESAQFNNLKKMIQQKNEQIKEFKDRLSKYEKVE
;
A
#
# COMPACT_ATOMS: atom_id res chain seq x y z
N MET A 1 -5.10 -25.08 37.27
CA MET A 1 -5.70 -23.82 37.79
C MET A 1 -4.72 -22.64 37.78
N ALA A 2 -3.46 -22.79 38.21
CA ALA A 2 -2.48 -21.69 38.18
C ALA A 2 -2.13 -21.20 36.75
N GLU A 3 -1.95 -22.11 35.79
CA GLU A 3 -1.67 -21.79 34.38
C GLU A 3 -2.83 -21.06 33.67
N GLN A 4 -4.07 -21.52 33.87
CA GLN A 4 -5.27 -20.82 33.35
C GLN A 4 -5.41 -19.41 33.92
N ASN A 5 -5.07 -19.20 35.19
CA ASN A 5 -5.06 -17.86 35.79
C ASN A 5 -3.97 -16.95 35.19
N ASN A 6 -2.84 -17.52 34.76
CA ASN A 6 -1.77 -16.77 34.11
C ASN A 6 -2.13 -16.37 32.68
N GLN A 7 -2.70 -17.29 31.89
CA GLN A 7 -3.18 -17.01 30.53
C GLN A 7 -4.30 -15.94 30.52
N VAL A 8 -5.23 -16.00 31.48
CA VAL A 8 -6.28 -14.96 31.63
C VAL A 8 -5.69 -13.60 32.00
N LYS A 9 -4.59 -13.56 32.76
CA LYS A 9 -3.90 -12.31 33.10
C LYS A 9 -3.17 -11.72 31.90
N GLU A 10 -2.51 -12.54 31.10
CA GLU A 10 -1.84 -12.16 29.85
C GLU A 10 -2.82 -11.63 28.80
N LEU A 11 -3.98 -12.28 28.63
CA LEU A 11 -5.08 -11.79 27.78
C LEU A 11 -5.63 -10.43 28.24
N LYS A 12 -5.76 -10.22 29.55
CA LYS A 12 -6.17 -8.90 30.08
C LYS A 12 -5.12 -7.82 29.80
N GLN A 13 -3.83 -8.15 29.87
CA GLN A 13 -2.75 -7.22 29.53
C GLN A 13 -2.73 -6.90 28.04
N TYR A 14 -2.96 -7.89 27.17
CA TYR A 14 -3.15 -7.68 25.74
C TYR A 14 -4.29 -6.69 25.48
N LEU A 15 -5.49 -6.94 26.03
CA LEU A 15 -6.63 -6.05 25.82
C LEU A 15 -6.39 -4.64 26.38
N ALA A 16 -5.71 -4.51 27.52
CA ALA A 16 -5.36 -3.21 28.09
C ALA A 16 -4.37 -2.45 27.18
N PHE A 17 -3.36 -3.13 26.65
CA PHE A 17 -2.40 -2.55 25.71
C PHE A 17 -3.07 -2.08 24.42
N PHE A 18 -3.97 -2.87 23.82
CA PHE A 18 -4.68 -2.47 22.60
C PHE A 18 -5.66 -1.32 22.85
N ASN A 19 -6.30 -1.26 24.02
CA ASN A 19 -7.12 -0.11 24.40
C ASN A 19 -6.28 1.15 24.55
N GLN A 20 -5.11 1.06 25.21
CA GLN A 20 -4.19 2.18 25.30
C GLN A 20 -3.70 2.62 23.92
N LYS A 21 -3.35 1.68 23.03
CA LYS A 21 -2.91 2.00 21.67
C LYS A 21 -4.00 2.67 20.85
N LYS A 22 -5.24 2.23 20.98
CA LYS A 22 -6.40 2.91 20.37
C LYS A 22 -6.54 4.35 20.89
N ASP A 23 -6.41 4.56 22.20
CA ASP A 23 -6.51 5.89 22.79
C ASP A 23 -5.33 6.80 22.37
N GLU A 24 -4.13 6.24 22.18
CA GLU A 24 -2.98 6.92 21.60
C GLU A 24 -3.22 7.33 20.14
N SER A 25 -3.69 6.42 19.28
CA SER A 25 -4.05 6.73 17.88
C SER A 25 -5.09 7.84 17.78
N PHE A 26 -6.10 7.86 18.67
CA PHE A 26 -7.07 8.95 18.70
C PHE A 26 -6.46 10.30 19.10
N LYS A 27 -5.47 10.31 20.00
CA LYS A 27 -4.75 11.53 20.36
C LYS A 27 -3.89 12.02 19.20
N GLU A 28 -3.19 11.11 18.53
CA GLU A 28 -2.36 11.41 17.37
C GLU A 28 -3.18 12.02 16.23
N LEU A 29 -4.34 11.44 15.91
CA LEU A 29 -5.24 11.98 14.89
C LEU A 29 -5.80 13.38 15.25
N ASN A 30 -5.98 13.67 16.53
CA ASN A 30 -6.35 15.02 16.99
C ASN A 30 -5.19 16.02 16.89
N LEU A 31 -3.94 15.57 17.05
CA LEU A 31 -2.77 16.41 16.83
C LEU A 31 -2.59 16.68 15.33
N ASP A 32 -2.69 15.65 14.50
CA ASP A 32 -2.68 15.77 13.03
C ASP A 32 -3.73 16.78 12.54
N PHE A 33 -4.93 16.79 13.14
CA PHE A 33 -5.97 17.77 12.81
C PHE A 33 -5.55 19.20 13.16
N LYS A 34 -4.97 19.40 14.34
CA LYS A 34 -4.51 20.73 14.77
C LYS A 34 -3.39 21.24 13.87
N ASP A 35 -2.46 20.36 13.51
CA ASP A 35 -1.36 20.68 12.61
C ASP A 35 -1.89 21.00 11.21
N PHE A 36 -2.84 20.21 10.71
CA PHE A 36 -3.51 20.48 9.43
C PHE A 36 -4.19 21.85 9.41
N VAL A 37 -4.93 22.19 10.48
CA VAL A 37 -5.57 23.51 10.62
C VAL A 37 -4.52 24.62 10.66
N SER A 38 -3.46 24.45 11.45
CA SER A 38 -2.38 25.44 11.55
C SER A 38 -1.66 25.69 10.22
N ASP A 39 -1.45 24.63 9.42
CA ASP A 39 -0.71 24.72 8.17
C ASP A 39 -1.56 25.23 7.01
N ASN A 40 -2.86 24.97 7.02
CA ASN A 40 -3.73 25.18 5.87
C ASN A 40 -4.80 26.27 6.07
N ILE A 41 -5.09 26.66 7.31
CA ILE A 41 -6.08 27.69 7.64
C ILE A 41 -5.38 28.93 8.20
N GLN A 42 -5.51 30.05 7.50
CA GLN A 42 -4.98 31.34 7.91
C GLN A 42 -6.12 32.33 8.13
N ASP A 43 -6.12 33.01 9.28
CA ASP A 43 -7.18 33.95 9.68
C ASP A 43 -7.38 35.12 8.70
N SER A 44 -6.37 35.43 7.89
CA SER A 44 -6.36 36.55 6.94
C SER A 44 -6.87 36.19 5.53
N THR A 45 -7.19 34.93 5.26
CA THR A 45 -7.51 34.46 3.91
C THR A 45 -9.02 34.28 3.72
N ILE A 46 -9.56 34.82 2.62
CA ILE A 46 -10.96 34.62 2.24
C ILE A 46 -11.04 33.31 1.45
N TYR A 47 -11.81 32.36 1.95
CA TYR A 47 -12.00 31.06 1.31
C TYR A 47 -13.26 31.05 0.44
N ASN A 48 -13.12 30.60 -0.81
CA ASN A 48 -14.27 30.30 -1.66
C ASN A 48 -14.73 28.83 -1.45
N LYS A 49 -15.86 28.46 -2.06
CA LYS A 49 -16.43 27.11 -1.94
C LYS A 49 -15.44 26.00 -2.35
N ASP A 50 -14.71 26.22 -3.44
CA ASP A 50 -13.79 25.23 -4.00
C ASP A 50 -12.54 25.09 -3.12
N ASP A 51 -12.06 26.18 -2.52
CA ASP A 51 -10.96 26.17 -1.55
C ASP A 51 -11.33 25.34 -0.32
N VAL A 52 -12.53 25.54 0.23
CA VAL A 52 -13.04 24.76 1.37
C VAL A 52 -13.18 23.29 1.00
N LEU A 53 -13.70 22.97 -0.18
CA LEU A 53 -13.82 21.60 -0.68
C LEU A 53 -12.45 20.93 -0.81
N ASN A 54 -11.45 21.66 -1.34
CA ASN A 54 -10.08 21.18 -1.47
C ASN A 54 -9.44 20.94 -0.11
N LEU A 55 -9.67 21.81 0.88
CA LEU A 55 -9.19 21.62 2.25
C LEU A 55 -9.81 20.37 2.89
N ILE A 56 -11.12 20.18 2.75
CA ILE A 56 -11.82 18.99 3.27
C ILE A 56 -11.28 17.72 2.60
N ASN A 57 -11.07 17.73 1.29
CA ASN A 57 -10.52 16.58 0.56
C ASN A 57 -9.09 16.27 1.00
N LYS A 58 -8.23 17.28 1.15
CA LYS A 58 -6.87 17.12 1.68
C LYS A 58 -6.87 16.51 3.07
N TRP A 59 -7.72 17.00 3.97
CA TRP A 59 -7.87 16.44 5.31
C TRP A 59 -8.36 14.99 5.27
N ASN A 60 -9.36 14.69 4.44
CA ASN A 60 -9.90 13.35 4.28
C ASN A 60 -8.83 12.36 3.80
N ASP A 61 -7.98 12.77 2.85
CA ASP A 61 -6.88 11.93 2.36
C ASP A 61 -5.80 11.73 3.42
N GLN A 62 -5.48 12.77 4.20
CA GLN A 62 -4.56 12.67 5.34
C GLN A 62 -5.10 11.71 6.41
N VAL A 63 -6.36 11.85 6.82
CA VAL A 63 -7.01 10.95 7.78
C VAL A 63 -7.01 9.51 7.30
N LYS A 64 -7.39 9.26 6.04
CA LYS A 64 -7.36 7.92 5.45
C LYS A 64 -5.96 7.32 5.50
N LYS A 65 -4.94 8.11 5.18
CA LYS A 65 -3.54 7.66 5.20
C LYS A 65 -3.08 7.33 6.62
N THR A 66 -3.31 8.22 7.59
CA THR A 66 -2.96 7.99 9.00
C THR A 66 -3.68 6.74 9.53
N LEU A 67 -5.00 6.64 9.34
CA LEU A 67 -5.77 5.51 9.84
C LEU A 67 -5.37 4.18 9.17
N SER A 68 -5.11 4.19 7.86
CA SER A 68 -4.65 2.98 7.16
C SER A 68 -3.28 2.51 7.68
N ASN A 69 -2.38 3.44 8.00
CA ASN A 69 -1.08 3.12 8.58
C ASN A 69 -1.24 2.57 10.01
N ASP A 70 -2.09 3.20 10.81
CA ASP A 70 -2.36 2.79 12.19
C ASP A 70 -3.00 1.41 12.27
N ILE A 71 -4.01 1.12 11.45
CA ILE A 71 -4.63 -0.22 11.38
C ILE A 71 -3.60 -1.27 10.96
N SER A 72 -2.75 -0.95 9.99
CA SER A 72 -1.68 -1.86 9.56
C SER A 72 -0.68 -2.12 10.67
N ASN A 73 -0.29 -1.08 11.43
CA ASN A 73 0.62 -1.18 12.57
C ASN A 73 -0.01 -1.94 13.74
N MET A 74 -1.29 -1.70 14.03
CA MET A 74 -2.06 -2.41 15.06
C MET A 74 -2.18 -3.90 14.72
N SER A 75 -2.42 -4.22 13.45
CA SER A 75 -2.42 -5.61 12.95
C SER A 75 -1.05 -6.28 13.12
N ARG A 76 0.04 -5.63 12.71
CA ARG A 76 1.41 -6.16 12.91
C ARG A 76 1.73 -6.36 14.38
N MET A 77 1.40 -5.38 15.23
CA MET A 77 1.62 -5.47 16.67
C MET A 77 0.79 -6.61 17.29
N SER A 78 -0.43 -6.84 16.80
CA SER A 78 -1.27 -7.95 17.24
C SER A 78 -0.66 -9.29 16.90
N ALA A 79 -0.09 -9.44 15.69
CA ALA A 79 0.58 -10.66 15.27
C ALA A 79 1.82 -10.94 16.14
N ILE A 80 2.64 -9.92 16.42
CA ILE A 80 3.84 -10.06 17.27
C ILE A 80 3.45 -10.44 18.70
N TYR A 81 2.43 -9.80 19.27
CA TYR A 81 2.02 -10.09 20.65
C TYR A 81 1.39 -11.48 20.77
N LEU A 82 0.58 -11.88 19.79
CA LEU A 82 0.06 -13.25 19.73
C LEU A 82 1.20 -14.27 19.62
N GLN A 83 2.18 -14.02 18.75
CA GLN A 83 3.38 -14.85 18.63
C GLN A 83 4.13 -14.96 19.98
N TYR A 84 4.29 -13.84 20.69
CA TYR A 84 4.90 -13.82 22.02
C TYR A 84 4.13 -14.67 23.04
N LEU A 85 2.81 -14.51 23.10
CA LEU A 85 1.95 -15.29 24.00
C LEU A 85 2.05 -16.79 23.70
N PHE A 86 1.99 -17.18 22.42
CA PHE A 86 2.05 -18.59 22.05
C PHE A 86 3.42 -19.21 22.32
N GLN A 87 4.51 -18.45 22.13
CA GLN A 87 5.86 -18.88 22.45
C GLN A 87 6.05 -19.16 23.96
N GLN A 88 5.38 -18.41 24.85
CA GLN A 88 5.39 -18.66 26.29
C GLN A 88 4.61 -19.92 26.70
N THR A 89 3.62 -20.31 25.92
CA THR A 89 2.80 -21.51 26.18
C THR A 89 3.36 -22.80 25.59
N GLY A 90 4.48 -22.75 24.86
CA GLY A 90 5.11 -23.92 24.24
C GLY A 90 4.34 -24.50 23.03
N VAL A 91 3.30 -23.81 22.55
CA VAL A 91 2.53 -24.20 21.37
C VAL A 91 3.17 -23.52 20.14
N GLU A 92 3.62 -24.31 19.15
CA GLU A 92 4.05 -23.78 17.86
C GLU A 92 2.86 -23.11 17.15
N PHE A 93 2.82 -21.78 17.17
CA PHE A 93 1.84 -21.01 16.42
C PHE A 93 2.38 -20.72 15.02
N SER A 94 1.99 -21.53 14.04
CA SER A 94 2.23 -21.23 12.62
C SER A 94 1.14 -20.26 12.14
N LEU A 95 1.48 -18.99 12.06
CA LEU A 95 0.62 -17.97 11.45
C LEU A 95 0.67 -18.19 9.93
N ASN A 96 -0.23 -19.03 9.41
CA ASN A 96 -0.38 -19.25 7.97
C ASN A 96 -0.93 -17.98 7.31
N LEU A 97 -0.03 -17.07 6.91
CA LEU A 97 -0.33 -15.88 6.11
C LEU A 97 -1.03 -16.21 4.78
N ASN A 98 -0.87 -17.44 4.29
CA ASN A 98 -1.53 -17.95 3.08
C ASN A 98 -3.06 -17.84 3.15
N LEU A 99 -3.69 -18.03 4.32
CA LEU A 99 -5.16 -17.92 4.43
C LEU A 99 -5.67 -16.47 4.21
N LEU A 100 -4.87 -15.45 4.53
CA LEU A 100 -5.23 -14.05 4.30
C LEU A 100 -5.06 -13.67 2.83
N GLU A 101 -4.05 -14.25 2.15
CA GLU A 101 -3.91 -14.16 0.69
C GLU A 101 -5.04 -14.90 -0.02
N ASP A 102 -5.46 -16.07 0.46
CA ASP A 102 -6.59 -16.82 -0.08
C ASP A 102 -7.90 -16.00 -0.02
N ILE A 103 -8.16 -15.31 1.09
CA ILE A 103 -9.34 -14.42 1.21
C ILE A 103 -9.28 -13.27 0.20
N LYS A 104 -8.11 -12.64 0.01
CA LYS A 104 -7.93 -11.59 -1.00
C LYS A 104 -8.04 -12.13 -2.42
N MET A 105 -7.55 -13.34 -2.68
CA MET A 105 -7.63 -14.01 -3.97
C MET A 105 -9.09 -14.37 -4.30
N ILE A 106 -9.86 -14.87 -3.33
CA ILE A 106 -11.30 -15.13 -3.46
C ILE A 106 -12.08 -13.83 -3.70
N GLU A 107 -11.73 -12.74 -3.03
CA GLU A 107 -12.37 -11.43 -3.27
C GLU A 107 -12.05 -10.91 -4.69
N ASN A 108 -10.82 -11.08 -5.16
CA ASN A 108 -10.43 -10.76 -6.53
C ASN A 108 -11.13 -11.68 -7.55
N MET A 109 -11.30 -12.96 -7.27
CA MET A 109 -12.07 -13.90 -8.10
C MET A 109 -13.55 -13.50 -8.19
N LYS A 110 -14.17 -13.06 -7.09
CA LYS A 110 -15.55 -12.54 -7.11
C LYS A 110 -15.70 -11.27 -7.96
N LYS A 111 -14.66 -10.43 -8.02
CA LYS A 111 -14.66 -9.24 -8.89
C LYS A 111 -14.56 -9.64 -10.37
N VAL A 112 -13.81 -10.70 -10.68
CA VAL A 112 -13.68 -11.28 -12.03
C VAL A 112 -14.94 -12.05 -12.47
N GLU A 113 -15.59 -12.78 -11.56
CA GLU A 113 -16.83 -13.51 -11.83
C GLU A 113 -17.98 -12.56 -12.22
N ASN A 114 -18.07 -11.38 -11.57
CA ASN A 114 -19.05 -10.36 -11.93
C ASN A 114 -18.76 -9.65 -13.27
N THR A 115 -17.56 -9.79 -13.84
CA THR A 115 -17.21 -9.20 -15.14
C THR A 115 -17.40 -10.14 -16.32
N ASP A 116 -17.49 -11.46 -16.11
CA ASP A 116 -17.48 -12.45 -17.22
C ASP A 116 -18.79 -13.25 -17.40
N THR A 117 -19.81 -13.08 -16.56
CA THR A 117 -21.07 -13.84 -16.70
C THR A 117 -22.00 -13.42 -17.84
N THR A 118 -21.64 -12.41 -18.66
CA THR A 118 -22.45 -12.02 -19.82
C THR A 118 -22.05 -12.69 -21.15
N PHE A 119 -20.97 -13.48 -21.21
CA PHE A 119 -20.43 -13.95 -22.50
C PHE A 119 -20.51 -15.47 -22.78
N LEU A 120 -20.76 -16.33 -21.79
CA LEU A 120 -20.61 -17.79 -21.97
C LEU A 120 -21.90 -18.64 -21.92
N ALA A 121 -23.08 -18.01 -21.86
CA ALA A 121 -24.37 -18.72 -21.81
C ALA A 121 -24.89 -19.22 -23.19
N SER A 122 -24.00 -19.51 -24.16
CA SER A 122 -24.40 -20.04 -25.46
C SER A 122 -23.40 -21.05 -25.99
N SER A 123 -23.50 -22.31 -25.57
CA SER A 123 -23.18 -23.50 -26.39
C SER A 123 -23.57 -24.77 -25.64
N GLU A 124 -24.78 -25.24 -25.91
CA GLU A 124 -25.20 -26.60 -25.61
C GLU A 124 -24.68 -27.60 -26.68
N VAL A 125 -24.62 -28.88 -26.29
CA VAL A 125 -24.94 -30.10 -27.09
C VAL A 125 -23.82 -31.14 -27.37
N LYS A 126 -23.85 -32.21 -26.55
CA LYS A 126 -23.88 -33.69 -26.79
C LYS A 126 -22.77 -34.41 -27.58
N ASN A 127 -22.27 -35.51 -27.01
CA ASN A 127 -22.34 -36.85 -27.64
C ASN A 127 -22.12 -38.06 -26.67
N PRO A 128 -22.70 -39.25 -26.96
CA PRO A 128 -22.73 -40.41 -26.05
C PRO A 128 -21.73 -41.53 -26.41
N LEU A 129 -21.32 -42.29 -25.39
CA LEU A 129 -20.46 -43.48 -25.47
C LEU A 129 -21.19 -44.70 -26.07
N LYS A 130 -20.52 -45.46 -26.95
CA LYS A 130 -20.92 -46.83 -27.35
C LYS A 130 -19.80 -47.82 -27.04
N ALA A 131 -20.18 -48.88 -26.33
CA ALA A 131 -19.37 -50.06 -26.04
C ALA A 131 -19.35 -51.03 -27.24
N VAL A 132 -18.21 -51.70 -27.48
CA VAL A 132 -18.11 -52.88 -28.36
C VAL A 132 -17.23 -53.94 -27.70
N GLN A 133 -17.80 -55.15 -27.57
CA GLN A 133 -17.19 -56.39 -27.15
C GLN A 133 -16.38 -57.03 -28.30
N GLY A 134 -15.31 -57.78 -28.01
CA GLY A 134 -14.80 -58.77 -28.96
C GLY A 134 -13.37 -59.30 -28.78
N LYS A 135 -13.28 -60.52 -28.20
CA LYS A 135 -12.32 -61.63 -28.45
C LYS A 135 -10.79 -61.45 -28.25
N LEU A 136 -10.25 -62.29 -27.34
CA LEU A 136 -8.82 -62.62 -27.15
C LEU A 136 -8.20 -63.39 -28.33
N PRO A 137 -6.93 -63.11 -28.65
CA PRO A 137 -5.95 -64.16 -28.96
C PRO A 137 -4.58 -64.01 -28.25
N SER A 138 -3.97 -65.19 -28.00
CA SER A 138 -2.59 -65.56 -27.56
C SER A 138 -1.77 -64.62 -26.67
N LEU A 139 -1.28 -65.15 -25.53
CA LEU A 139 -0.91 -64.38 -24.33
C LEU A 139 0.61 -64.21 -24.06
N PHE A 140 1.53 -64.55 -24.98
CA PHE A 140 2.97 -64.59 -24.61
C PHE A 140 3.96 -63.84 -25.51
N GLU A 141 3.61 -63.46 -26.75
CA GLU A 141 4.44 -62.57 -27.60
C GLU A 141 3.86 -61.17 -27.78
N SER A 142 2.53 -61.04 -27.67
CA SER A 142 1.78 -59.78 -27.65
C SER A 142 2.11 -58.92 -26.43
N GLN A 143 2.31 -59.51 -25.24
CA GLN A 143 2.55 -58.72 -24.02
C GLN A 143 3.81 -57.84 -24.03
N LYS A 144 4.90 -58.25 -24.70
CA LYS A 144 6.12 -57.42 -24.82
C LYS A 144 5.95 -56.31 -25.86
N THR A 145 5.22 -56.59 -26.94
CA THR A 145 4.91 -55.62 -27.98
C THR A 145 3.91 -54.57 -27.47
N ASP A 146 2.92 -55.00 -26.69
CA ASP A 146 1.91 -54.15 -26.07
C ASP A 146 2.51 -53.25 -24.97
N GLN A 147 3.44 -53.75 -24.15
CA GLN A 147 4.16 -52.94 -23.16
C GLN A 147 5.07 -51.89 -23.82
N ASN A 148 5.73 -52.22 -24.94
CA ASN A 148 6.52 -51.24 -25.69
C ASN A 148 5.62 -50.19 -26.36
N LEU A 149 4.45 -50.58 -26.88
CA LEU A 149 3.48 -49.66 -27.48
C LEU A 149 2.92 -48.68 -26.44
N LEU A 150 2.55 -49.17 -25.26
CA LEU A 150 2.13 -48.34 -24.12
C LEU A 150 3.23 -47.37 -23.65
N LYS A 151 4.49 -47.80 -23.67
CA LYS A 151 5.63 -46.95 -23.30
C LYS A 151 5.86 -45.84 -24.33
N ILE A 152 5.70 -46.15 -25.62
CA ILE A 152 5.81 -45.18 -26.72
C ILE A 152 4.67 -44.16 -26.61
N GLU A 153 3.43 -44.60 -26.38
CA GLU A 153 2.27 -43.71 -26.21
C GLU A 153 2.41 -42.80 -24.97
N GLN A 154 2.98 -43.30 -23.87
CA GLN A 154 3.31 -42.49 -22.71
C GLN A 154 4.37 -41.42 -23.01
N LEU A 155 5.44 -41.79 -23.72
CA LEU A 155 6.51 -40.87 -24.10
C LEU A 155 6.03 -39.82 -25.12
N GLU A 156 5.14 -40.19 -26.05
CA GLU A 156 4.51 -39.26 -26.99
C GLU A 156 3.59 -38.27 -26.28
N ASN A 157 2.82 -38.72 -25.28
CA ASN A 157 2.02 -37.84 -24.44
C ASN A 157 2.89 -36.90 -23.59
N GLU A 158 3.97 -37.39 -23.01
CA GLU A 158 4.91 -36.58 -22.24
C GLU A 158 5.64 -35.55 -23.14
N LEU A 159 6.04 -35.94 -24.35
CA LEU A 159 6.59 -35.01 -25.35
C LEU A 159 5.58 -33.95 -25.78
N SER A 160 4.31 -34.33 -25.93
CA SER A 160 3.22 -33.42 -26.27
C SER A 160 2.97 -32.41 -25.15
N GLN A 161 2.91 -32.88 -23.89
CA GLN A 161 2.77 -32.03 -22.71
C GLN A 161 3.96 -31.07 -22.55
N LEU A 162 5.19 -31.58 -22.68
CA LEU A 162 6.41 -30.76 -22.60
C LEU A 162 6.51 -29.72 -23.72
N LYS A 163 6.01 -30.02 -24.92
CA LYS A 163 5.91 -29.04 -26.01
C LYS A 163 4.89 -27.95 -25.69
N GLN A 164 3.71 -28.34 -25.20
CA GLN A 164 2.67 -27.40 -24.83
C GLN A 164 3.11 -26.49 -23.67
N GLU A 165 3.81 -27.03 -22.69
CA GLU A 165 4.38 -26.28 -21.58
C GLU A 165 5.48 -25.31 -22.06
N ASN A 166 6.36 -25.75 -22.96
CA ASN A 166 7.36 -24.86 -23.57
C ASN A 166 6.75 -23.71 -24.36
N GLU A 167 5.65 -23.94 -25.08
CA GLU A 167 4.94 -22.88 -25.79
C GLU A 167 4.32 -21.85 -24.82
N LYS A 168 3.66 -22.32 -23.76
CA LYS A 168 3.14 -21.44 -22.70
C LYS A 168 4.23 -20.62 -22.01
N LEU A 169 5.37 -21.24 -21.70
CA LEU A 169 6.50 -20.55 -21.10
C LEU A 169 7.06 -19.47 -22.04
N LYS A 170 7.17 -19.75 -23.34
CA LYS A 170 7.61 -18.76 -24.34
C LYS A 170 6.63 -17.59 -24.47
N GLU A 171 5.32 -17.83 -24.43
CA GLU A 171 4.33 -16.76 -24.42
C GLU A 171 4.42 -15.91 -23.16
N ASN A 172 4.54 -16.52 -21.97
CA ASN A 172 4.68 -15.79 -20.71
C ASN A 172 5.95 -14.91 -20.68
N VAL A 173 7.07 -15.42 -21.20
CA VAL A 173 8.31 -14.64 -21.29
C VAL A 173 8.15 -13.44 -22.24
N LYS A 174 7.47 -13.61 -23.38
CA LYS A 174 7.17 -12.50 -24.30
C LYS A 174 6.23 -11.46 -23.70
N ALA A 175 5.18 -11.89 -23.01
CA ALA A 175 4.25 -10.98 -22.34
C ALA A 175 4.96 -10.18 -21.23
N SER A 176 5.83 -10.83 -20.45
CA SER A 176 6.59 -10.17 -19.39
C SER A 176 7.62 -9.17 -19.95
N SER A 177 8.30 -9.49 -21.06
CA SER A 177 9.26 -8.57 -21.67
C SER A 177 8.60 -7.36 -22.31
N GLN A 178 7.44 -7.52 -22.96
CA GLN A 178 6.66 -6.40 -23.49
C GLN A 178 6.14 -5.46 -22.38
N GLY A 179 5.67 -6.03 -21.27
CA GLY A 179 5.25 -5.24 -20.10
C GLY A 179 6.39 -4.40 -19.52
N LYS A 180 7.60 -4.98 -19.40
CA LYS A 180 8.78 -4.26 -18.90
C LYS A 180 9.17 -3.07 -19.77
N ILE A 181 9.14 -3.24 -21.09
CA ILE A 181 9.47 -2.17 -22.05
C ILE A 181 8.47 -1.02 -21.93
N GLY A 182 7.18 -1.32 -21.84
CA GLY A 182 6.14 -0.30 -21.65
C GLY A 182 6.33 0.51 -20.36
N THR A 183 6.59 -0.18 -19.24
CA THR A 183 6.84 0.50 -17.96
C THR A 183 8.11 1.35 -17.96
N GLU A 184 9.15 0.94 -18.69
CA GLU A 184 10.41 1.69 -18.78
C GLU A 184 10.22 3.01 -19.57
N TYR A 185 9.44 2.99 -20.64
CA TYR A 185 9.07 4.21 -21.37
C TYR A 185 8.21 5.16 -20.54
N GLU A 186 7.24 4.64 -19.76
CA GLU A 186 6.43 5.46 -18.86
C GLU A 186 7.27 6.09 -17.74
N ILE A 187 8.24 5.37 -17.19
CA ILE A 187 9.17 5.91 -16.18
C ILE A 187 9.99 7.05 -16.78
N LEU A 188 10.52 6.89 -18.01
CA LEU A 188 11.28 7.94 -18.68
C LEU A 188 10.44 9.19 -18.96
N ASP A 189 9.20 9.03 -19.45
CA ASP A 189 8.29 10.15 -19.69
C ASP A 189 7.91 10.88 -18.39
N LEU A 190 7.68 10.13 -17.30
CA LEU A 190 7.41 10.70 -15.98
C LEU A 190 8.63 11.45 -15.41
N GLN A 191 9.83 10.92 -15.60
CA GLN A 191 11.07 11.59 -15.19
C GLN A 191 11.26 12.91 -15.94
N GLU A 192 11.05 12.93 -17.26
CA GLU A 192 11.16 14.16 -18.06
C GLU A 192 10.12 15.22 -17.60
N LYS A 193 8.88 14.79 -17.37
CA LYS A 193 7.82 15.68 -16.84
C LYS A 193 8.16 16.22 -15.46
N PHE A 194 8.73 15.38 -14.59
CA PHE A 194 9.15 15.77 -13.25
C PHE A 194 10.27 16.83 -13.29
N GLU A 195 11.29 16.64 -14.12
CA GLU A 195 12.39 17.61 -14.29
C GLU A 195 11.88 18.95 -14.83
N LYS A 196 10.93 18.93 -15.79
CA LYS A 196 10.28 20.13 -16.30
C LYS A 196 9.53 20.88 -15.20
N LEU A 197 8.68 20.19 -14.43
CA LEU A 197 7.94 20.77 -13.31
C LEU A 197 8.88 21.34 -12.24
N GLN A 198 9.96 20.63 -11.93
CA GLN A 198 10.94 21.08 -10.93
C GLN A 198 11.64 22.37 -11.38
N THR A 199 11.97 22.47 -12.66
CA THR A 199 12.58 23.67 -13.26
C THR A 199 11.61 24.84 -13.23
N GLU A 200 10.35 24.63 -13.61
CA GLU A 200 9.29 25.64 -13.58
C GLU A 200 9.03 26.15 -12.15
N HIS A 201 8.93 25.23 -11.18
CA HIS A 201 8.75 25.59 -9.78
C HIS A 201 9.90 26.47 -9.26
N LYS A 202 11.14 26.12 -9.61
CA LYS A 202 12.32 26.92 -9.23
C LYS A 202 12.26 28.33 -9.82
N LEU A 203 11.94 28.45 -11.11
CA LEU A 203 11.81 29.75 -11.79
C LEU A 203 10.70 30.60 -11.16
N LEU A 204 9.55 30.00 -10.87
CA LEU A 204 8.41 30.70 -10.27
C LEU A 204 8.73 31.15 -8.84
N GLN A 205 9.46 30.33 -8.07
CA GLN A 205 9.93 30.70 -6.74
C GLN A 205 10.91 31.88 -6.79
N GLU A 206 11.86 31.88 -7.73
CA GLU A 206 12.80 32.98 -7.92
C GLU A 206 12.10 34.28 -8.35
N ASP A 207 11.13 34.21 -9.27
CA ASP A 207 10.33 35.36 -9.71
C ASP A 207 9.47 35.93 -8.57
N SER A 208 8.81 35.05 -7.81
CA SER A 208 8.04 35.45 -6.63
C SER A 208 8.93 36.12 -5.57
N GLN A 209 10.12 35.58 -5.32
CA GLN A 209 11.07 36.18 -4.37
C GLN A 209 11.56 37.55 -4.85
N LYS A 210 11.81 37.72 -6.15
CA LYS A 210 12.17 39.02 -6.74
C LYS A 210 11.04 40.03 -6.57
N LYS A 211 9.82 39.67 -6.96
CA LYS A 211 8.62 40.54 -6.80
C LYS A 211 8.37 40.93 -5.35
N LEU A 212 8.58 39.99 -4.42
CA LEU A 212 8.44 40.23 -2.99
C LEU A 212 9.50 41.23 -2.51
N ASN A 213 10.76 41.07 -2.94
CA ASN A 213 11.85 42.01 -2.63
C ASN A 213 11.68 43.39 -3.30
N GLU A 214 11.04 43.46 -4.46
CA GLU A 214 10.73 44.72 -5.17
C GLU A 214 9.50 45.42 -4.59
N SER A 215 8.62 44.68 -3.90
CA SER A 215 7.42 45.25 -3.30
C SER A 215 7.76 46.33 -2.28
N ALA A 216 7.28 47.55 -2.55
CA ALA A 216 7.45 48.71 -1.67
C ALA A 216 6.89 48.42 -0.26
N GLN A 217 5.79 47.67 -0.16
CA GLN A 217 5.18 47.31 1.11
C GLN A 217 6.09 46.39 1.94
N PHE A 218 6.71 45.39 1.31
CA PHE A 218 7.65 44.49 1.97
C PHE A 218 8.90 45.23 2.45
N ASN A 219 9.46 46.10 1.62
CA ASN A 219 10.61 46.93 2.00
C ASN A 219 10.29 47.90 3.14
N ASN A 220 9.08 48.49 3.14
CA ASN A 220 8.63 49.34 4.23
C ASN A 220 8.45 48.56 5.54
N LEU A 221 7.87 47.36 5.48
CA LEU A 221 7.71 46.49 6.63
C LEU A 221 9.07 46.04 7.19
N LYS A 222 10.01 45.65 6.31
CA LYS A 222 11.37 45.28 6.69
C LYS A 222 12.08 46.42 7.42
N LYS A 223 11.98 47.65 6.91
CA LYS A 223 12.53 48.85 7.58
C LYS A 223 11.88 49.07 8.95
N MET A 224 10.56 48.94 9.05
CA MET A 224 9.84 49.13 10.31
C MET A 224 10.24 48.10 11.37
N ILE A 225 10.41 46.82 10.97
CA ILE A 225 10.87 45.75 11.86
C ILE A 225 12.31 46.02 12.33
N GLN A 226 13.20 46.43 11.43
CA GLN A 226 14.59 46.78 11.79
C GLN A 226 14.62 47.91 12.82
N GLN A 227 13.85 48.98 12.60
CA GLN A 227 13.73 50.09 13.55
C GLN A 227 13.17 49.65 14.90
N LYS A 228 12.13 48.81 14.93
CA LYS A 228 11.60 48.28 16.20
C LYS A 228 12.61 47.40 16.93
N ASN A 229 13.41 46.61 16.21
CA ASN A 229 14.46 45.81 16.82
C ASN A 229 15.56 46.68 17.44
N GLU A 230 15.94 47.78 16.79
CA GLU A 230 16.87 48.77 17.35
C GLU A 230 16.29 49.42 18.61
N GLN A 231 15.02 49.83 18.58
CA GLN A 231 14.33 50.38 19.75
C GLN A 231 14.27 49.38 20.90
N ILE A 232 13.97 48.11 20.63
CA ILE A 232 13.98 47.04 21.64
C ILE A 232 15.37 46.88 22.23
N LYS A 233 16.43 46.94 21.41
CA LYS A 233 17.81 46.87 21.88
C LYS A 233 18.14 48.05 22.78
N GLU A 234 17.79 49.28 22.39
CA GLU A 234 17.99 50.46 23.23
C GLU A 234 17.22 50.36 24.55
N PHE A 235 15.98 49.88 24.54
CA PHE A 235 15.20 49.69 25.76
C PHE A 235 15.82 48.64 26.67
N LYS A 236 16.31 47.52 26.12
CA LYS A 236 17.06 46.51 26.88
C LYS A 236 18.32 47.10 27.49
N ASP A 237 19.09 47.88 26.72
CA ASP A 237 20.32 48.51 27.20
C ASP A 237 20.04 49.56 28.29
N ARG A 238 18.93 50.29 28.20
CA ARG A 238 18.49 51.21 29.25
C ARG A 238 18.04 50.47 30.50
N LEU A 239 17.20 49.45 30.38
CA LEU A 239 16.74 48.63 31.51
C LEU A 239 17.91 47.96 32.23
N SER A 240 18.90 47.46 31.49
CA SER A 240 20.10 46.85 32.07
C SER A 240 20.92 47.82 32.95
N LYS A 241 20.82 49.14 32.73
CA LYS A 241 21.46 50.15 33.59
C LYS A 241 20.73 50.33 34.93
N TYR A 242 19.43 50.07 34.97
CA TYR A 242 18.62 50.17 36.18
C TYR A 242 18.59 48.86 36.98
N GLU A 243 18.77 47.71 36.34
CA GLU A 243 18.89 46.40 37.00
C GLU A 243 20.26 46.18 37.69
N LYS A 244 21.26 47.04 37.46
CA LYS A 244 22.57 47.01 38.16
C LYS A 244 22.64 47.91 39.39
N VAL A 245 21.53 48.55 39.75
CA VAL A 245 21.40 49.40 40.94
C VAL A 245 20.54 48.68 41.97
N GLU A 246 20.99 47.49 42.40
CA GLU A 246 20.63 46.81 43.65
C GLU A 246 21.85 46.03 44.16
#